data_AF-A0A3C0YBT0-F1
#
_entry.id   AF-A0A3C0YBT0-F1
#
_cell.length_a   1.000
_cell.length_b   1.000
_cell.length_c   1.000
_cell.angle_alpha   90.00
_cell.angle_beta   90.00
_cell.angle_gamma   90.00
#
_symmetry.space_group_name_H-M   'P 1'
#
loop_
_entity.id
_entity.type
_entity.pdbx_description
1 polymer ?
#
loop_
_entity_poly.entity_id
_entity_poly.type
_entity_poly.pdbx_seq_one_letter_code
_entity_poly.pdbx_strand_id
1 'polypeptide(L)'
;MAGHSKWANIQHRKGRQDDKRGKVWTRVIREIMVAARLGGGDLDTNPRLRLAVDKAKAANMPADTIKRNIDKATGSLEGVHYEEIRYEGYGIGGAAILVDCMTDNKVRTVAEVRHAFSKHGGNMGAEGSVAFQFKHCGQLIFAP
;
A
#
# COMPACT_ATOMS: atom_id res chain seq x y z
N MET A 1 -24.10 33.90 4.14
CA MET A 1 -25.15 32.86 3.96
C MET A 1 -24.71 31.87 2.88
N ALA A 2 -24.30 30.65 3.27
CA ALA A 2 -24.04 29.54 2.33
C ALA A 2 -25.26 28.62 2.28
N GLY A 3 -26.40 29.14 1.79
CA GLY A 3 -27.69 28.43 1.79
C GLY A 3 -27.80 27.36 0.68
N HIS A 4 -27.20 27.61 -0.49
CA HIS A 4 -27.30 26.72 -1.66
C HIS A 4 -26.07 25.84 -1.92
N SER A 5 -24.93 26.10 -1.25
CA SER A 5 -23.66 25.39 -1.51
C SER A 5 -23.18 24.51 -0.35
N LYS A 6 -23.91 24.47 0.77
CA LYS A 6 -23.55 23.66 1.95
C LYS A 6 -23.46 22.18 1.59
N TRP A 7 -24.46 21.66 0.87
CA TRP A 7 -24.47 20.26 0.44
C TRP A 7 -23.36 19.96 -0.58
N ALA A 8 -23.18 20.81 -1.59
CA ALA A 8 -22.12 20.65 -2.58
C ALA A 8 -20.71 20.66 -1.94
N ASN A 9 -20.46 21.56 -0.99
CA ASN A 9 -19.19 21.60 -0.25
C ASN A 9 -18.98 20.35 0.62
N ILE A 10 -20.03 19.86 1.29
CA ILE A 10 -19.97 18.61 2.04
C ILE A 10 -19.69 17.43 1.11
N GLN A 11 -20.36 17.37 -0.05
CA GLN A 11 -20.17 16.32 -1.05
C GLN A 11 -18.74 16.30 -1.57
N HIS A 12 -18.19 17.44 -2.01
CA HIS A 12 -16.80 17.52 -2.50
C HIS A 12 -15.77 17.19 -1.43
N ARG A 13 -15.99 17.63 -0.19
CA ARG A 13 -15.09 17.30 0.93
C ARG A 13 -15.14 15.81 1.26
N LYS A 14 -16.35 15.24 1.35
CA LYS A 14 -16.56 13.82 1.63
C LYS A 14 -15.99 12.95 0.51
N GLY A 15 -16.25 13.29 -0.76
CA GLY A 15 -15.71 12.56 -1.91
C GLY A 15 -14.18 12.48 -1.89
N ARG A 16 -13.49 13.61 -1.68
CA ARG A 16 -12.01 13.61 -1.57
C ARG A 16 -11.50 12.79 -0.39
N GLN A 17 -12.25 12.72 0.71
CA GLN A 17 -11.89 11.93 1.89
C GLN A 17 -12.11 10.43 1.64
N ASP A 18 -13.22 10.08 0.99
CA ASP A 18 -13.55 8.71 0.61
C ASP A 18 -12.55 8.18 -0.44
N ASP A 19 -12.13 9.00 -1.41
CA ASP A 19 -11.09 8.65 -2.39
C ASP A 19 -9.74 8.35 -1.72
N LYS A 20 -9.34 9.18 -0.75
CA LYS A 20 -8.13 8.96 0.04
C LYS A 20 -8.23 7.67 0.84
N ARG A 21 -9.37 7.43 1.50
CA ARG A 21 -9.62 6.20 2.27
C ARG A 21 -9.60 4.97 1.37
N GLY A 22 -10.21 5.02 0.18
CA GLY A 22 -10.22 3.93 -0.79
C GLY A 22 -8.81 3.51 -1.25
N LYS A 23 -7.91 4.49 -1.45
CA LYS A 23 -6.50 4.22 -1.76
C LYS A 23 -5.78 3.52 -0.59
N VAL A 24 -6.02 3.96 0.64
CA VAL A 24 -5.46 3.32 1.84
C VAL A 24 -5.99 1.89 2.00
N TRP A 25 -7.30 1.70 1.87
CA TRP A 25 -7.93 0.38 1.98
C TRP A 25 -7.38 -0.61 0.96
N THR A 26 -7.23 -0.19 -0.30
CA THR A 26 -6.63 -1.03 -1.35
C THR A 26 -5.22 -1.47 -0.97
N ARG A 27 -4.38 -0.58 -0.42
CA ARG A 27 -3.02 -0.92 0.02
C ARG A 27 -3.01 -1.91 1.18
N VAL A 28 -3.86 -1.68 2.19
CA VAL A 28 -3.94 -2.55 3.38
C VAL A 28 -4.52 -3.92 3.05
N ILE A 29 -5.53 -4.00 2.16
CA ILE A 29 -6.08 -5.28 1.69
C ILE A 29 -5.01 -6.11 0.99
N ARG A 30 -4.18 -5.48 0.15
CA ARG A 30 -3.07 -6.18 -0.51
C ARG A 30 -2.06 -6.71 0.50
N GLU A 31 -1.69 -5.91 1.51
CA GLU A 31 -0.80 -6.35 2.60
C GLU A 31 -1.37 -7.53 3.37
N ILE A 32 -2.67 -7.51 3.71
CA ILE A 32 -3.36 -8.65 4.34
C ILE A 32 -3.23 -9.90 3.46
N MET A 33 -3.50 -9.78 2.16
CA MET A 33 -3.47 -10.93 1.25
C MET A 33 -2.07 -11.53 1.13
N VAL A 34 -1.02 -10.70 1.02
CA VAL A 34 0.36 -11.21 0.93
C VAL A 34 0.80 -11.82 2.26
N ALA A 35 0.53 -11.15 3.38
CA ALA A 35 0.88 -11.66 4.70
C ALA A 35 0.21 -13.01 4.99
N ALA A 36 -1.10 -13.13 4.71
CA ALA A 36 -1.85 -14.37 4.90
C ALA A 36 -1.39 -15.50 3.97
N ARG A 37 -0.99 -15.18 2.73
CA ARG A 37 -0.46 -16.16 1.79
C ARG A 37 0.93 -16.68 2.20
N LEU A 38 1.80 -15.80 2.71
CA LEU A 38 3.18 -16.18 3.10
C LEU A 38 3.24 -16.91 4.43
N GLY A 39 2.44 -16.51 5.42
CA GLY A 39 2.53 -16.99 6.80
C GLY A 39 1.28 -17.70 7.33
N GLY A 40 0.28 -17.97 6.48
CA GLY A 40 -1.01 -18.52 6.90
C GLY A 40 -1.98 -17.46 7.43
N GLY A 41 -3.26 -17.82 7.51
CA GLY A 41 -4.36 -16.91 7.88
C GLY A 41 -4.58 -16.73 9.38
N ASP A 42 -3.80 -17.41 10.21
CA ASP A 42 -3.88 -17.32 11.66
C ASP A 42 -3.06 -16.14 12.19
N LEU A 43 -3.70 -15.27 12.97
CA LEU A 43 -3.13 -14.04 13.50
C LEU A 43 -2.14 -14.30 14.63
N ASP A 44 -2.29 -15.40 15.37
CA ASP A 44 -1.43 -15.72 16.52
C ASP A 44 -0.07 -16.25 16.07
N THR A 45 -0.05 -16.95 14.93
CA THR A 45 1.16 -17.53 14.34
C THR A 45 1.80 -16.64 13.26
N ASN A 46 1.09 -15.60 12.78
CA ASN A 46 1.57 -14.69 11.73
C ASN A 46 1.65 -13.22 12.20
N PRO A 47 2.81 -12.77 12.74
CA PRO A 47 2.99 -11.39 13.19
C PRO A 47 2.81 -10.34 12.10
N ARG A 48 3.13 -10.66 10.84
CA ARG A 48 2.98 -9.75 9.69
C ARG A 48 1.50 -9.53 9.39
N LEU A 49 0.69 -10.59 9.40
CA LEU A 49 -0.75 -10.51 9.24
C LEU A 49 -1.39 -9.72 10.37
N ARG A 50 -0.96 -9.94 11.62
CA ARG A 50 -1.45 -9.18 12.78
C ARG A 50 -1.24 -7.68 12.60
N LEU A 51 -0.04 -7.26 12.21
CA LEU A 51 0.25 -5.84 11.94
C LEU A 51 -0.59 -5.28 10.78
N ALA A 52 -0.84 -6.07 9.73
CA ALA A 52 -1.68 -5.68 8.61
C ALA A 52 -3.15 -5.47 9.03
N VAL A 53 -3.67 -6.34 9.90
CA VAL A 53 -5.02 -6.22 10.48
C VAL A 53 -5.13 -5.01 11.41
N ASP A 54 -4.11 -4.71 12.20
CA ASP A 54 -4.10 -3.52 13.07
C ASP A 54 -4.15 -2.23 12.22
N LYS A 55 -3.37 -2.18 11.12
CA LYS A 55 -3.44 -1.08 10.15
C LYS A 55 -4.82 -0.97 9.49
N ALA A 56 -5.49 -2.09 9.22
CA ALA A 56 -6.84 -2.10 8.64
C ALA A 56 -7.88 -1.54 9.61
N LYS A 57 -7.81 -1.95 10.88
CA LYS A 57 -8.67 -1.43 11.95
C LYS A 57 -8.43 0.07 12.16
N ALA A 58 -7.18 0.52 12.18
CA ALA A 58 -6.83 1.94 12.27
C ALA A 58 -7.38 2.76 11.08
N ALA A 59 -7.51 2.15 9.90
CA ALA A 59 -8.12 2.76 8.72
C ALA A 59 -9.67 2.65 8.67
N ASN A 60 -10.32 2.21 9.75
CA ASN A 60 -11.76 1.96 9.87
C ASN A 60 -12.30 0.96 8.83
N MET A 61 -11.51 -0.05 8.47
CA MET A 61 -11.98 -1.12 7.57
C MET A 61 -12.95 -2.06 8.29
N PRO A 62 -14.10 -2.42 7.67
CA PRO A 62 -15.03 -3.39 8.26
C PRO A 62 -14.38 -4.76 8.50
N ALA A 63 -14.69 -5.39 9.64
CA ALA A 63 -14.13 -6.68 10.03
C ALA A 63 -14.39 -7.79 8.99
N ASP A 64 -15.59 -7.81 8.39
CA ASP A 64 -15.95 -8.79 7.34
C ASP A 64 -15.08 -8.64 6.09
N THR A 65 -14.68 -7.40 5.76
CA THR A 65 -13.77 -7.15 4.62
C THR A 65 -12.37 -7.70 4.92
N ILE A 66 -11.89 -7.56 6.16
CA ILE A 66 -10.60 -8.11 6.57
C ILE A 66 -10.64 -9.64 6.47
N LYS A 67 -11.63 -10.27 7.11
CA LYS A 67 -11.80 -11.73 7.12
C LYS A 67 -11.88 -12.31 5.72
N ARG A 68 -12.73 -11.75 4.85
CA ARG A 68 -12.88 -12.17 3.45
C ARG A 68 -11.57 -12.17 2.68
N ASN A 69 -10.70 -11.18 2.90
CA ASN A 69 -9.42 -11.09 2.19
C ASN A 69 -8.36 -12.03 2.76
N ILE A 70 -8.43 -12.37 4.05
CA ILE A 70 -7.61 -13.45 4.65
C ILE A 70 -7.99 -14.79 4.02
N ASP A 71 -9.29 -15.12 4.03
CA ASP A 71 -9.82 -16.38 3.48
C ASP A 71 -9.47 -16.53 1.98
N LYS A 72 -9.58 -15.42 1.22
CA LYS A 72 -9.18 -15.38 -0.19
C LYS A 72 -7.69 -15.66 -0.40
N ALA A 73 -6.84 -15.22 0.52
CA ALA A 73 -5.40 -15.35 0.39
C ALA A 73 -4.87 -16.74 0.78
N THR A 74 -5.52 -17.41 1.73
CA THR A 74 -5.17 -18.77 2.19
C THR A 74 -5.71 -19.88 1.30
N GLY A 75 -6.30 -19.55 0.14
CA GLY A 75 -6.70 -20.53 -0.86
C GLY A 75 -8.14 -21.04 -0.74
N SER A 76 -9.02 -20.37 0.03
CA SER A 76 -10.45 -20.69 0.02
C SER A 76 -11.18 -20.17 -1.24
N LEU A 77 -10.51 -19.36 -2.07
CA LEU A 77 -11.02 -18.79 -3.33
C LEU A 77 -9.89 -18.71 -4.38
N GLU A 78 -10.18 -18.98 -5.66
CA GLU A 78 -9.25 -18.70 -6.76
C GLU A 78 -8.85 -17.21 -6.73
N GLY A 79 -7.55 -16.94 -6.64
CA GLY A 79 -7.04 -15.62 -6.29
C GLY A 79 -5.91 -15.15 -7.21
N VAL A 80 -5.95 -13.87 -7.55
CA VAL A 80 -4.86 -13.15 -8.21
C VAL A 80 -3.57 -13.28 -7.38
N HIS A 81 -2.45 -13.58 -8.06
CA HIS A 81 -1.13 -13.64 -7.43
C HIS A 81 -0.58 -12.22 -7.29
N TYR A 82 -0.50 -11.73 -6.05
CA TYR A 82 0.20 -10.50 -5.71
C TYR A 82 1.60 -10.84 -5.22
N GLU A 83 2.58 -10.10 -5.71
CA GLU A 83 3.98 -10.23 -5.33
C GLU A 83 4.56 -8.88 -4.94
N GLU A 84 5.60 -8.93 -4.10
CA GLU A 84 6.35 -7.76 -3.65
C GLU A 84 7.50 -7.51 -4.62
N ILE A 85 7.70 -6.25 -5.00
CA ILE A 85 8.81 -5.83 -5.83
C ILE A 85 9.30 -4.46 -5.38
N ARG A 86 10.61 -4.30 -5.31
CA ARG A 86 11.27 -3.03 -5.01
C ARG A 86 11.83 -2.43 -6.30
N TYR A 87 11.50 -1.17 -6.55
CA TYR A 87 12.16 -0.37 -7.58
C TYR A 87 13.07 0.66 -6.93
N GLU A 88 14.13 1.00 -7.64
CA GLU A 88 15.19 1.89 -7.17
C GLU A 88 15.39 3.00 -8.18
N GLY A 89 15.87 4.16 -7.73
CA GLY A 89 16.18 5.26 -8.64
C GLY A 89 16.59 6.54 -7.94
N TYR A 90 16.80 7.57 -8.74
CA TYR A 90 17.15 8.90 -8.29
C TYR A 90 16.08 9.91 -8.71
N GLY A 91 15.73 10.80 -7.80
CA GLY A 91 14.86 11.95 -8.05
C GLY A 91 15.64 13.21 -8.41
N ILE A 92 14.93 14.33 -8.40
CA ILE A 92 15.54 15.65 -8.62
C ILE A 92 16.67 15.91 -7.61
N GLY A 93 17.77 16.49 -8.07
CA GLY A 93 18.93 16.77 -7.23
C GLY A 93 19.70 15.53 -6.74
N GLY A 94 19.47 14.35 -7.34
CA GLY A 94 20.17 13.13 -6.97
C GLY A 94 19.65 12.46 -5.70
N ALA A 95 18.43 12.80 -5.25
CA ALA A 95 17.81 12.16 -4.10
C ALA A 95 17.58 10.65 -4.35
N ALA A 96 18.12 9.79 -3.50
CA ALA A 96 17.91 8.35 -3.57
C ALA A 96 16.46 7.97 -3.21
N ILE A 97 15.83 7.10 -4.03
CA ILE A 97 14.43 6.70 -3.86
C ILE A 97 14.30 5.18 -3.93
N LEU A 98 13.68 4.59 -2.90
CA LEU A 98 13.16 3.22 -2.91
C LEU A 98 11.65 3.24 -3.05
N VAL A 99 11.11 2.42 -3.95
CA VAL A 99 9.68 2.27 -4.20
C VAL A 99 9.28 0.81 -4.01
N ASP A 100 8.79 0.50 -2.81
CA ASP A 100 8.22 -0.81 -2.51
C ASP A 100 6.80 -0.92 -3.06
N CYS A 101 6.59 -1.90 -3.92
CA CYS A 101 5.35 -2.14 -4.64
C CYS A 101 4.80 -3.52 -4.34
N MET A 102 3.48 -3.62 -4.38
CA MET A 102 2.76 -4.88 -4.35
C MET A 102 1.83 -4.93 -5.56
N THR A 103 2.09 -5.88 -6.46
CA THR A 103 1.46 -5.94 -7.78
C THR A 103 1.16 -7.36 -8.21
N ASP A 104 0.17 -7.48 -9.08
CA ASP A 104 -0.18 -8.71 -9.82
C ASP A 104 0.39 -8.72 -11.24
N ASN A 105 1.07 -7.64 -11.63
CA ASN A 105 1.67 -7.49 -12.95
C ASN A 105 2.90 -6.58 -12.88
N LYS A 106 4.09 -7.20 -12.82
CA LYS A 106 5.39 -6.51 -12.84
C LYS A 106 5.58 -5.60 -14.05
N VAL A 107 5.14 -6.03 -15.24
CA VAL A 107 5.34 -5.29 -16.50
C VAL A 107 4.57 -3.98 -16.50
N ARG A 108 3.33 -3.98 -15.99
CA ARG A 108 2.53 -2.76 -15.82
C ARG A 108 3.17 -1.84 -14.77
N THR A 109 3.53 -2.38 -13.62
CA THR A 109 4.05 -1.57 -12.51
C THR A 109 5.39 -0.93 -12.84
N VAL A 110 6.32 -1.65 -13.48
CA VAL A 110 7.61 -1.06 -13.87
C VAL A 110 7.43 0.07 -14.88
N ALA A 111 6.46 -0.04 -15.80
CA ALA A 111 6.17 1.02 -16.76
C ALA A 111 5.60 2.27 -16.09
N GLU A 112 4.65 2.10 -15.15
CA GLU A 112 4.09 3.22 -14.38
C GLU A 112 5.13 3.90 -13.50
N VAL A 113 5.95 3.13 -12.79
CA VAL A 113 7.02 3.65 -11.93
C VAL A 113 8.05 4.42 -12.76
N ARG A 114 8.53 3.82 -13.86
CA ARG A 114 9.46 4.48 -14.78
C ARG A 114 8.89 5.78 -15.32
N HIS A 115 7.63 5.78 -15.75
CA HIS A 115 6.94 6.98 -16.22
C HIS A 115 6.88 8.08 -15.14
N ALA A 116 6.60 7.71 -13.89
CA ALA A 116 6.57 8.66 -12.78
C ALA A 116 7.93 9.31 -12.51
N PHE A 117 9.04 8.54 -12.53
CA PHE A 117 10.39 9.08 -12.42
C PHE A 117 10.69 10.06 -13.56
N SER A 118 10.50 9.64 -14.81
CA SER A 118 10.81 10.46 -15.98
C SER A 118 10.00 11.75 -16.03
N LYS A 119 8.71 11.71 -15.64
CA LYS A 119 7.84 12.89 -15.62
C LYS A 119 8.27 13.95 -14.60
N HIS A 120 8.93 13.55 -13.52
CA HIS A 120 9.31 14.45 -12.42
C HIS A 120 10.83 14.69 -12.35
N GLY A 121 11.54 14.53 -13.46
CA GLY A 121 12.98 14.86 -13.56
C GLY A 121 13.91 13.90 -12.81
N GLY A 122 13.46 12.65 -12.59
CA GLY A 122 14.26 11.57 -12.04
C GLY A 122 14.48 10.43 -13.04
N ASN A 123 15.22 9.41 -12.61
CA ASN A 123 15.41 8.17 -13.36
C ASN A 123 15.25 6.93 -12.48
N MET A 124 14.70 5.87 -13.05
CA MET A 124 14.67 4.56 -12.40
C MET A 124 16.01 3.86 -12.65
N GLY A 125 16.66 3.43 -11.58
CA GLY A 125 17.91 2.68 -11.60
C GLY A 125 17.72 1.18 -11.69
N ALA A 126 18.84 0.46 -11.66
CA ALA A 126 18.85 -1.00 -11.49
C ALA A 126 18.71 -1.36 -9.99
N GLU A 127 18.40 -2.63 -9.72
CA GLU A 127 18.44 -3.18 -8.37
C GLU A 127 19.84 -2.99 -7.75
N GLY A 128 19.88 -2.58 -6.48
CA GLY A 128 21.10 -2.26 -5.75
C GLY A 128 21.69 -0.86 -6.00
N SER A 129 21.08 -0.04 -6.86
CA SER A 129 21.61 1.29 -7.21
C SER A 129 21.56 2.30 -6.07
N VAL A 130 20.60 2.18 -5.15
CA VAL A 130 20.49 3.04 -3.97
C VAL A 130 20.21 2.28 -2.68
N ALA A 131 19.83 1.00 -2.75
CA ALA A 131 19.46 0.21 -1.57
C ALA A 131 20.52 0.23 -0.46
N PHE A 132 21.81 0.27 -0.81
CA PHE A 132 22.91 0.33 0.16
C PHE A 132 22.92 1.61 1.03
N GLN A 133 22.23 2.67 0.59
CA GLN A 133 22.09 3.92 1.36
C GLN A 133 20.99 3.82 2.42
N PHE A 134 20.16 2.78 2.40
CA PHE A 134 19.03 2.58 3.32
C PHE A 134 19.26 1.37 4.22
N LYS A 135 18.82 1.50 5.48
CA LYS A 135 18.75 0.39 6.42
C LYS A 135 17.29 0.11 6.75
N HIS A 136 16.86 -1.14 6.58
CA HIS A 136 15.53 -1.55 7.02
C HIS A 136 15.50 -1.68 8.54
N CYS A 137 14.67 -0.86 9.19
CA CYS A 137 14.56 -0.77 10.65
C CYS A 137 13.09 -0.70 11.07
N GLY A 138 12.73 -1.35 12.18
CA GLY A 138 11.42 -1.15 12.80
C GLY A 138 11.32 0.24 13.45
N GLN A 139 10.17 0.89 13.35
CA GLN A 139 9.90 2.17 13.99
C GLN A 139 8.74 2.02 14.99
N LEU A 140 8.99 2.36 16.25
CA LEU A 140 7.98 2.41 17.31
C LEU A 140 7.70 3.89 17.63
N ILE A 141 6.46 4.32 17.45
CA ILE A 141 6.02 5.71 17.70
C ILE A 141 5.07 5.69 18.89
N PHE A 142 5.41 6.44 19.93
CA PHE A 142 4.58 6.61 21.13
C PHE A 142 3.92 7.99 21.12
N ALA A 143 2.75 8.11 21.75
CA ALA A 143 2.13 9.41 21.97
C ALA A 143 3.01 10.27 22.92
N PRO A 144 2.92 11.62 22.85
CA PRO A 144 3.62 12.52 23.77
C PRO A 144 3.30 12.25 25.24
#